data_AF-A0A451A3W9-F1
#
_entry.id   AF-A0A451A3W9-F1
#
_cell.length_a   1.000
_cell.length_b   1.000
_cell.length_c   1.000
_cell.angle_alpha   90.00
_cell.angle_beta   90.00
_cell.angle_gamma   90.00
#
_symmetry.space_group_name_H-M   'P 1'
#
loop_
_entity.id
_entity.type
_entity.pdbx_description
1 polymer ?
#
loop_
_entity_poly.entity_id
_entity_poly.type
_entity_poly.pdbx_seq_one_letter_code
_entity_poly.pdbx_strand_id
1 'polypeptide(L)'
;MATVSRIEWTQHTWNPTTGCTKISPGCRHCYAQIMAKRLQAMGMPGYDNGFGLSLLDNRLEQPLCRRKPTIYFVNSMSDLFHEGIPDRFLDRVFSVIEETPRHIYQILTKRSDRLRRYFAGRTVPKNTWLGVSVEDRKHGVPRIDDLRKVNASVRFISAEPLLEDIGEIDLGGIHWVITGGESGPKARAMKAEWVENIHRQCKRSDVAFFFKQWGGWGADGRRRAKKHNGRAFHGRIWDEMPHYAGGTIVASSTKREVTGVA
;
A
#
# COMPACT_ATOMS: atom_id res chain seq x y z
N MET A 1 -16.04 -13.42 -0.07
CA MET A 1 -16.22 -12.32 -1.04
C MET A 1 -15.21 -11.23 -0.73
N ALA A 2 -14.65 -10.58 -1.75
CA ALA A 2 -13.82 -9.41 -1.54
C ALA A 2 -14.68 -8.25 -0.99
N THR A 3 -14.20 -7.58 0.03
CA THR A 3 -14.98 -6.58 0.80
C THR A 3 -14.72 -5.17 0.29
N VAL A 4 -15.74 -4.30 0.34
CA VAL A 4 -15.55 -2.86 0.10
C VAL A 4 -14.51 -2.34 1.08
N SER A 5 -13.51 -1.63 0.55
CA SER A 5 -12.41 -1.13 1.36
C SER A 5 -12.77 0.21 2.03
N ARG A 6 -12.22 0.43 3.22
CA ARG A 6 -12.19 1.75 3.87
C ARG A 6 -10.85 2.46 3.70
N ILE A 7 -9.95 1.88 2.91
CA ILE A 7 -8.63 2.42 2.59
C ILE A 7 -8.82 3.37 1.40
N GLU A 8 -8.40 4.61 1.58
CA GLU A 8 -8.81 5.75 0.77
C GLU A 8 -8.37 5.65 -0.71
N TRP A 9 -7.35 4.84 -0.99
CA TRP A 9 -6.75 4.69 -2.32
C TRP A 9 -7.10 3.39 -3.06
N THR A 10 -8.06 2.61 -2.54
CA THR A 10 -8.50 1.34 -3.13
C THR A 10 -10.01 1.15 -2.99
N GLN A 11 -10.62 0.32 -3.84
CA GLN A 11 -12.08 0.14 -3.84
C GLN A 11 -12.49 -1.10 -3.05
N HIS A 12 -11.74 -2.20 -3.21
CA HIS A 12 -12.01 -3.47 -2.52
C HIS A 12 -10.72 -4.08 -1.99
N THR A 13 -10.84 -4.93 -0.98
CA THR A 13 -9.74 -5.78 -0.50
C THR A 13 -9.99 -7.23 -0.89
N TRP A 14 -9.02 -7.87 -1.53
CA TRP A 14 -9.05 -9.30 -1.83
C TRP A 14 -7.89 -9.96 -1.09
N ASN A 15 -8.15 -10.64 0.02
CA ASN A 15 -7.11 -11.23 0.87
C ASN A 15 -7.02 -12.76 0.67
N PRO A 16 -6.23 -13.27 -0.30
CA PRO A 16 -5.98 -14.70 -0.47
C PRO A 16 -5.10 -15.28 0.65
N THR A 17 -4.45 -14.42 1.44
CA THR A 17 -3.74 -14.79 2.66
C THR A 17 -4.15 -13.88 3.81
N THR A 18 -4.02 -14.38 5.04
CA THR A 18 -4.19 -13.60 6.28
C THR A 18 -3.01 -13.89 7.22
N GLY A 19 -2.74 -12.96 8.13
CA GLY A 19 -1.65 -13.10 9.09
C GLY A 19 -0.27 -12.78 8.50
N CYS A 20 0.69 -12.51 9.37
CA CYS A 20 2.05 -12.11 8.99
C CYS A 20 3.03 -12.21 10.17
N THR A 21 4.33 -12.25 9.89
CA THR A 21 5.40 -12.04 10.88
C THR A 21 5.96 -10.62 10.77
N LYS A 22 6.25 -10.00 11.92
CA LYS A 22 6.82 -8.65 12.00
C LYS A 22 8.31 -8.67 11.67
N ILE A 23 8.77 -7.75 10.83
CA ILE A 23 10.19 -7.70 10.39
C ILE A 23 10.86 -6.33 10.53
N SER A 24 10.13 -5.31 10.97
CA SER A 24 10.66 -3.96 11.06
C SER A 24 9.94 -3.11 12.11
N PRO A 25 10.50 -1.94 12.48
CA PRO A 25 9.87 -1.02 13.42
C PRO A 25 8.47 -0.57 12.99
N GLY A 26 8.18 -0.51 11.68
CA GLY A 26 6.84 -0.21 11.15
C GLY A 26 5.77 -1.23 11.54
N CYS A 27 6.16 -2.48 11.86
CA CYS A 27 5.23 -3.54 12.26
C CYS A 27 4.81 -3.47 13.74
N ARG A 28 5.46 -2.64 14.57
CA ARG A 28 5.29 -2.66 16.03
C ARG A 28 3.81 -2.53 16.44
N HIS A 29 3.08 -1.59 15.85
CA HIS A 29 1.66 -1.33 16.13
C HIS A 29 0.73 -1.68 14.96
N CYS A 30 1.04 -2.80 14.26
CA CYS A 30 0.27 -3.27 13.11
C CYS A 30 -1.24 -3.38 13.39
N TYR A 31 -2.05 -2.65 12.61
CA TYR A 31 -3.52 -2.70 12.74
C TYR A 31 -4.07 -4.08 12.38
N ALA A 32 -3.47 -4.77 11.39
CA ALA A 32 -3.94 -6.07 10.93
C ALA A 32 -3.81 -7.13 12.04
N GLN A 33 -2.80 -7.03 12.90
CA GLN A 33 -2.66 -7.91 14.06
C GLN A 33 -3.79 -7.72 15.07
N ILE A 34 -4.12 -6.47 15.39
CA ILE A 34 -5.20 -6.14 16.34
C ILE A 34 -6.55 -6.60 15.76
N MET A 35 -6.77 -6.32 14.48
CA MET A 35 -8.00 -6.71 13.79
C MET A 35 -8.11 -8.24 13.67
N ALA A 36 -7.05 -8.95 13.35
CA ALA A 36 -7.04 -10.41 13.27
C ALA A 36 -7.41 -11.06 14.61
N LYS A 37 -6.88 -10.56 15.74
CA LYS A 37 -7.28 -11.03 17.08
C LYS A 37 -8.78 -10.83 17.34
N ARG A 38 -9.34 -9.69 16.92
CA ARG A 38 -10.77 -9.42 17.05
C ARG A 38 -11.59 -10.37 16.18
N LEU A 39 -11.20 -10.57 14.92
CA LEU A 39 -11.90 -11.45 13.98
C LEU A 39 -11.85 -12.91 14.44
N GLN A 40 -10.72 -13.36 15.00
CA GLN A 40 -10.60 -14.67 15.63
C GLN A 40 -11.57 -14.84 16.80
N ALA A 41 -11.63 -13.87 17.72
CA ALA A 41 -12.57 -13.89 18.84
C ALA A 41 -14.05 -13.90 18.40
N MET A 42 -14.34 -13.39 17.20
CA MET A 42 -15.67 -13.43 16.58
C MET A 42 -15.94 -14.72 15.78
N GLY A 43 -15.00 -15.67 15.72
CA GLY A 43 -15.15 -16.91 14.95
C GLY A 43 -15.18 -16.69 13.43
N MET A 44 -14.55 -15.62 12.93
CA MET A 44 -14.60 -15.28 11.50
C MET A 44 -13.73 -16.25 10.67
N PRO A 45 -14.28 -16.93 9.64
CA PRO A 45 -13.52 -17.89 8.84
C PRO A 45 -12.26 -17.29 8.19
N GLY A 46 -11.14 -18.01 8.28
CA GLY A 46 -9.84 -17.57 7.76
C GLY A 46 -9.06 -16.66 8.72
N TYR A 47 -9.51 -16.55 9.98
CA TYR A 47 -8.80 -15.96 11.11
C TYR A 47 -8.66 -16.94 12.28
N ASP A 48 -8.86 -18.23 12.01
CA ASP A 48 -8.78 -19.32 12.99
C ASP A 48 -7.40 -19.35 13.67
N ASN A 49 -6.35 -19.06 12.90
CA ASN A 49 -4.97 -18.93 13.35
C ASN A 49 -4.61 -17.51 13.90
N GLY A 50 -5.60 -16.68 14.17
CA GLY A 50 -5.40 -15.30 14.61
C GLY A 50 -4.58 -14.49 13.60
N PHE A 51 -3.40 -14.02 14.02
CA PHE A 51 -2.45 -13.32 13.14
C PHE A 51 -1.33 -14.22 12.59
N GLY A 52 -1.35 -15.52 12.89
CA GLY A 52 -0.49 -16.49 12.23
C GLY A 52 -0.85 -16.61 10.74
N LEU A 53 0.16 -16.87 9.90
CA LEU A 53 -0.04 -16.96 8.44
C LEU A 53 -1.09 -18.03 8.12
N SER A 54 -1.99 -17.72 7.19
CA SER A 54 -2.93 -18.67 6.60
C SER A 54 -3.05 -18.42 5.11
N LEU A 55 -3.03 -19.51 4.33
CA LEU A 55 -3.31 -19.53 2.90
C LEU A 55 -4.77 -19.92 2.71
N LEU A 56 -5.51 -19.15 1.92
CA LEU A 56 -6.96 -19.28 1.83
C LEU A 56 -7.34 -19.57 0.39
N ASP A 57 -7.16 -20.83 -0.02
CA ASP A 57 -7.48 -21.32 -1.36
C ASP A 57 -8.90 -20.99 -1.80
N ASN A 58 -9.87 -21.10 -0.88
CA ASN A 58 -11.27 -20.75 -1.10
C ASN A 58 -11.52 -19.26 -1.39
N ARG A 59 -10.49 -18.40 -1.29
CA ARG A 59 -10.56 -16.98 -1.63
C ARG A 59 -9.88 -16.62 -2.94
N LEU A 60 -9.10 -17.52 -3.56
CA LEU A 60 -8.34 -17.23 -4.77
C LEU A 60 -9.25 -16.77 -5.92
N GLU A 61 -10.34 -17.49 -6.17
CA GLU A 61 -11.20 -17.26 -7.32
C GLU A 61 -12.16 -16.06 -7.16
N GLN A 62 -12.15 -15.38 -6.02
CA GLN A 62 -13.09 -14.27 -5.74
C GLN A 62 -13.10 -13.15 -6.80
N PRO A 63 -11.96 -12.74 -7.39
CA PRO A 63 -11.97 -11.72 -8.44
C PRO A 63 -12.57 -12.23 -9.76
N LEU A 64 -12.50 -13.53 -10.06
CA LEU A 64 -13.08 -14.10 -11.30
C LEU A 64 -14.58 -13.79 -11.38
N CYS A 65 -15.28 -13.87 -10.24
CA CYS A 65 -16.71 -13.66 -10.11
C CYS A 65 -17.16 -12.20 -10.31
N ARG A 66 -16.24 -11.22 -10.31
CA ARG A 66 -16.61 -9.80 -10.39
C ARG A 66 -16.46 -9.25 -11.81
N ARG A 67 -17.59 -8.83 -12.41
CA ARG A 67 -17.59 -8.24 -13.76
C ARG A 67 -17.21 -6.76 -13.79
N LYS A 68 -17.59 -5.98 -12.77
CA LYS A 68 -17.33 -4.53 -12.70
C LYS A 68 -15.82 -4.28 -12.52
N PRO A 69 -15.17 -3.47 -13.39
CA PRO A 69 -13.78 -3.05 -13.20
C PRO A 69 -13.54 -2.55 -11.79
N THR A 70 -12.43 -2.94 -11.16
CA THR A 70 -12.20 -2.70 -9.73
C THR A 70 -10.73 -2.66 -9.40
N ILE A 71 -10.38 -1.73 -8.53
CA ILE A 71 -9.06 -1.61 -7.91
C ILE A 71 -9.07 -2.40 -6.60
N TYR A 72 -8.26 -3.45 -6.53
CA TYR A 72 -8.11 -4.32 -5.37
C TYR A 72 -6.82 -4.02 -4.62
N PHE A 73 -6.88 -3.97 -3.30
CA PHE A 73 -5.70 -4.17 -2.45
C PHE A 73 -5.64 -5.63 -1.99
N VAL A 74 -4.56 -6.34 -2.35
CA VAL A 74 -4.49 -7.81 -2.25
C VAL A 74 -4.11 -8.31 -0.85
N ASN A 75 -3.44 -7.51 -0.04
CA ASN A 75 -2.88 -8.00 1.21
C ASN A 75 -3.11 -7.00 2.36
N SER A 76 -4.36 -6.58 2.52
CA SER A 76 -4.76 -5.69 3.60
C SER A 76 -4.69 -6.34 4.99
N MET A 77 -4.56 -7.66 5.07
CA MET A 77 -4.51 -8.41 6.33
C MET A 77 -3.27 -9.33 6.43
N SER A 78 -2.30 -9.16 5.54
CA SER A 78 -1.12 -10.00 5.40
C SER A 78 0.01 -9.27 4.66
N ASP A 79 1.10 -9.99 4.36
CA ASP A 79 2.09 -9.57 3.36
C ASP A 79 2.19 -10.70 2.33
N LEU A 80 1.90 -10.42 1.06
CA LEU A 80 1.83 -11.45 0.03
C LEU A 80 3.20 -12.10 -0.22
N PHE A 81 4.30 -11.40 0.04
CA PHE A 81 5.66 -11.94 -0.13
C PHE A 81 6.23 -12.50 1.17
N HIS A 82 5.39 -12.92 2.11
CA HIS A 82 5.82 -13.60 3.33
C HIS A 82 6.58 -14.90 3.00
N GLU A 83 7.71 -15.15 3.67
CA GLU A 83 8.59 -16.30 3.37
C GLU A 83 7.90 -17.67 3.53
N GLY A 84 6.91 -17.75 4.42
CA GLY A 84 6.06 -18.93 4.57
C GLY A 84 5.03 -19.16 3.45
N ILE A 85 4.95 -18.27 2.44
CA ILE A 85 4.08 -18.45 1.27
C ILE A 85 4.89 -19.12 0.15
N PRO A 86 4.52 -20.35 -0.28
CA PRO A 86 5.20 -21.05 -1.37
C PRO A 86 5.03 -20.32 -2.71
N ASP A 87 6.04 -20.39 -3.59
CA ASP A 87 5.96 -19.85 -4.96
C ASP A 87 4.72 -20.36 -5.70
N ARG A 88 4.40 -21.65 -5.60
CA ARG A 88 3.19 -22.24 -6.22
C ARG A 88 1.88 -21.57 -5.81
N PHE A 89 1.81 -20.99 -4.61
CA PHE A 89 0.62 -20.26 -4.17
C PHE A 89 0.61 -18.85 -4.76
N LEU A 90 1.77 -18.18 -4.81
CA LEU A 90 1.92 -16.91 -5.51
C LEU A 90 1.58 -17.04 -6.99
N ASP A 91 2.04 -18.10 -7.65
CA ASP A 91 1.76 -18.37 -9.05
C ASP A 91 0.24 -18.46 -9.30
N ARG A 92 -0.52 -19.09 -8.40
CA ARG A 92 -1.99 -19.14 -8.47
C ARG A 92 -2.64 -17.79 -8.21
N VAL A 93 -2.12 -16.98 -7.30
CA VAL A 93 -2.60 -15.60 -7.08
C VAL A 93 -2.39 -14.77 -8.35
N PHE A 94 -1.20 -14.83 -8.96
CA PHE A 94 -0.90 -14.08 -10.18
C PHE A 94 -1.63 -14.62 -11.41
N SER A 95 -1.92 -15.92 -11.50
CA SER A 95 -2.81 -16.49 -12.54
C SER A 95 -4.18 -15.84 -12.51
N VAL A 96 -4.81 -15.73 -11.33
CA VAL A 96 -6.10 -15.05 -11.19
C VAL A 96 -6.01 -13.57 -11.60
N ILE A 97 -4.90 -12.90 -11.28
CA ILE A 97 -4.67 -11.51 -11.68
C ILE A 97 -4.63 -11.38 -13.21
N GLU A 98 -3.90 -12.27 -13.90
CA GLU A 98 -3.80 -12.31 -15.36
C GLU A 98 -5.15 -12.64 -16.03
N GLU A 99 -5.90 -13.59 -15.47
CA GLU A 99 -7.23 -14.01 -15.95
C GLU A 99 -8.30 -12.93 -15.77
N THR A 100 -7.99 -11.86 -15.02
CA THR A 100 -8.93 -10.78 -14.72
C THR A 100 -8.39 -9.39 -15.11
N PRO A 101 -8.07 -9.15 -16.39
CA PRO A 101 -7.39 -7.93 -16.86
C PRO A 101 -8.21 -6.63 -16.68
N ARG A 102 -9.52 -6.78 -16.48
CA ARG A 102 -10.48 -5.72 -16.13
C ARG A 102 -10.30 -5.14 -14.71
N HIS A 103 -9.50 -5.77 -13.86
CA HIS A 103 -9.20 -5.29 -12.51
C HIS A 103 -7.76 -4.80 -12.42
N ILE A 104 -7.50 -3.90 -11.47
CA ILE A 104 -6.16 -3.46 -11.09
C ILE A 104 -5.86 -4.01 -9.71
N TYR A 105 -4.66 -4.54 -9.51
CA TYR A 105 -4.23 -5.16 -8.26
C TYR A 105 -3.06 -4.41 -7.64
N GLN A 106 -3.31 -3.75 -6.52
CA GLN A 106 -2.31 -3.11 -5.69
C GLN A 106 -1.77 -4.14 -4.69
N ILE A 107 -0.46 -4.36 -4.70
CA ILE A 107 0.25 -5.26 -3.78
C ILE A 107 1.34 -4.46 -3.08
N LEU A 108 1.35 -4.49 -1.76
CA LEU A 108 2.29 -3.73 -0.92
C LEU A 108 3.07 -4.67 -0.01
N THR A 109 4.38 -4.59 0.03
CA THR A 109 5.20 -5.49 0.87
C THR A 109 6.29 -4.78 1.66
N LYS A 110 6.72 -5.38 2.76
CA LYS A 110 7.99 -5.03 3.44
C LYS A 110 9.13 -6.00 3.10
N ARG A 111 8.87 -7.00 2.27
CA ARG A 111 9.77 -8.10 1.90
C ARG A 111 10.23 -7.94 0.46
N SER A 112 10.84 -6.79 0.18
CA SER A 112 11.25 -6.39 -1.17
C SER A 112 12.24 -7.34 -1.81
N ASP A 113 13.12 -7.96 -1.03
CA ASP A 113 14.05 -8.98 -1.54
C ASP A 113 13.29 -10.21 -2.08
N ARG A 114 12.28 -10.68 -1.36
CA ARG A 114 11.44 -11.81 -1.81
C ARG A 114 10.63 -11.46 -3.04
N LEU A 115 10.07 -10.25 -3.09
CA LEU A 115 9.42 -9.68 -4.27
C LEU A 115 10.37 -9.72 -5.48
N ARG A 116 11.58 -9.19 -5.32
CA ARG A 116 12.60 -9.14 -6.38
C ARG A 116 13.02 -10.53 -6.85
N ARG A 117 13.27 -11.46 -5.92
CA ARG A 117 13.62 -12.86 -6.24
C ARG A 117 12.50 -13.57 -7.00
N TYR A 118 11.25 -13.40 -6.57
CA TYR A 118 10.10 -14.05 -7.21
C TYR A 118 9.95 -13.61 -8.68
N PHE A 119 10.13 -12.31 -8.96
CA PHE A 119 10.04 -11.74 -10.31
C PHE A 119 11.35 -11.74 -11.11
N ALA A 120 12.45 -12.29 -10.59
CA ALA A 120 13.70 -12.39 -11.34
C ALA A 120 13.57 -13.27 -12.60
N GLY A 121 12.65 -14.24 -12.60
CA GLY A 121 12.36 -15.12 -13.74
C GLY A 121 10.89 -15.12 -14.15
N ARG A 122 10.09 -14.14 -13.70
CA ARG A 122 8.64 -14.07 -13.97
C ARG A 122 8.27 -12.67 -14.45
N THR A 123 7.34 -12.60 -15.40
CA THR A 123 6.77 -11.33 -15.86
C THR A 123 5.74 -10.83 -14.85
N VAL A 124 5.75 -9.53 -14.55
CA VAL A 124 4.70 -8.90 -13.75
C VAL A 124 3.47 -8.69 -14.64
N PRO A 125 2.26 -9.14 -14.25
CA PRO A 125 1.05 -8.87 -15.03
C PRO A 125 0.80 -7.36 -15.18
N LYS A 126 0.39 -6.91 -16.38
CA LYS A 126 0.23 -5.48 -16.69
C LYS A 126 -0.75 -4.74 -15.76
N ASN A 127 -1.74 -5.46 -15.24
CA ASN A 127 -2.73 -4.95 -14.30
C ASN A 127 -2.32 -5.08 -12.82
N THR A 128 -1.03 -5.29 -12.55
CA THR A 128 -0.45 -5.31 -11.20
C THR A 128 0.33 -4.04 -10.91
N TRP A 129 0.02 -3.42 -9.78
CA TRP A 129 0.78 -2.32 -9.19
C TRP A 129 1.55 -2.88 -7.99
N LEU A 130 2.88 -2.78 -8.03
CA LEU A 130 3.76 -3.30 -6.99
C LEU A 130 4.31 -2.15 -6.15
N GLY A 131 4.30 -2.33 -4.83
CA GLY A 131 4.83 -1.31 -3.95
C GLY A 131 5.52 -1.85 -2.71
N VAL A 132 6.33 -1.00 -2.11
CA VAL A 132 7.05 -1.28 -0.87
C VAL A 132 6.68 -0.30 0.22
N SER A 133 6.60 -0.76 1.47
CA SER A 133 6.48 0.17 2.61
C SER A 133 7.85 0.76 2.97
N VAL A 134 7.90 2.05 3.28
CA VAL A 134 9.12 2.80 3.62
C VAL A 134 8.87 3.59 4.90
N GLU A 135 9.02 2.92 6.05
CA GLU A 135 8.78 3.54 7.36
C GLU A 135 9.95 4.36 7.91
N ASP A 136 11.19 4.02 7.51
CA ASP A 136 12.44 4.58 8.04
C ASP A 136 13.59 4.44 7.01
N ARG A 137 14.74 5.08 7.28
CA ARG A 137 15.94 5.01 6.44
C ARG A 137 16.58 3.64 6.48
N LYS A 138 16.67 3.02 7.66
CA LYS A 138 17.44 1.79 7.86
C LYS A 138 16.82 0.57 7.18
N HIS A 139 15.50 0.42 7.25
CA HIS A 139 14.79 -0.76 6.75
C HIS A 139 13.92 -0.43 5.54
N GLY A 140 13.32 0.75 5.51
CA GLY A 140 12.39 1.17 4.46
C GLY A 140 13.11 1.54 3.16
N VAL A 141 14.02 2.51 3.21
CA VAL A 141 14.67 3.07 2.01
C VAL A 141 15.34 2.01 1.13
N PRO A 142 16.09 1.02 1.66
CA PRO A 142 16.69 -0.03 0.83
C PRO A 142 15.68 -0.84 -0.01
N ARG A 143 14.41 -0.89 0.39
CA ARG A 143 13.36 -1.62 -0.34
C ARG A 143 13.00 -0.94 -1.66
N ILE A 144 13.27 0.35 -1.79
CA ILE A 144 13.02 1.11 -3.02
C ILE A 144 13.90 0.57 -4.14
N ASP A 145 15.18 0.29 -3.87
CA ASP A 145 16.11 -0.24 -4.87
C ASP A 145 15.73 -1.65 -5.34
N ASP A 146 15.25 -2.50 -4.43
CA ASP A 146 14.70 -3.80 -4.80
C ASP A 146 13.47 -3.66 -5.71
N LEU A 147 12.54 -2.76 -5.37
CA LEU A 147 11.34 -2.51 -6.18
C LEU A 147 11.71 -1.98 -7.57
N ARG A 148 12.71 -1.09 -7.66
CA ARG A 148 13.17 -0.52 -8.93
C ARG A 148 13.76 -1.55 -9.88
N LYS A 149 14.31 -2.66 -9.36
CA LYS A 149 14.81 -3.80 -10.14
C LYS A 149 13.71 -4.71 -10.68
N VAL A 150 12.46 -4.54 -10.25
CA VAL A 150 11.30 -5.31 -10.76
C VAL A 150 10.62 -4.53 -11.87
N ASN A 151 10.48 -5.16 -13.04
CA ASN A 151 9.80 -4.57 -14.19
C ASN A 151 8.27 -4.64 -14.03
N ALA A 152 7.72 -3.70 -13.26
CA ALA A 152 6.29 -3.55 -13.05
C ALA A 152 5.75 -2.34 -13.82
N SER A 153 4.51 -2.45 -14.31
CA SER A 153 3.84 -1.31 -14.96
C SER A 153 3.78 -0.13 -13.99
N VAL A 154 3.21 -0.31 -12.79
CA VAL A 154 3.25 0.71 -11.73
C VAL A 154 4.11 0.21 -10.56
N ARG A 155 5.02 1.08 -10.13
CA ARG A 155 5.84 0.96 -8.91
C ARG A 155 5.45 2.07 -7.95
N PHE A 156 5.11 1.74 -6.71
CA PHE A 156 4.70 2.74 -5.72
C PHE A 156 5.38 2.56 -4.36
N ILE A 157 5.52 3.67 -3.63
CA ILE A 157 6.03 3.69 -2.27
C ILE A 157 4.88 3.99 -1.32
N SER A 158 4.76 3.21 -0.24
CA SER A 158 3.94 3.59 0.90
C SER A 158 4.85 3.98 2.05
N ALA A 159 5.07 5.28 2.23
CA ALA A 159 5.74 5.87 3.38
C ALA A 159 4.80 5.84 4.59
N GLU A 160 4.43 4.62 5.04
CA GLU A 160 3.46 4.37 6.11
C GLU A 160 3.77 3.13 6.97
N PRO A 161 3.66 3.27 8.31
CA PRO A 161 3.68 4.55 9.02
C PRO A 161 5.04 5.23 8.80
N LEU A 162 5.06 6.54 8.52
CA LEU A 162 6.31 7.29 8.47
C LEU A 162 6.82 7.53 9.90
N LEU A 163 7.99 6.98 10.24
CA LEU A 163 8.54 7.00 11.60
C LEU A 163 9.66 8.02 11.80
N GLU A 164 10.26 8.48 10.71
CA GLU A 164 11.31 9.49 10.68
C GLU A 164 11.31 10.19 9.32
N ASP A 165 12.12 11.25 9.20
CA ASP A 165 12.47 11.78 7.88
C ASP A 165 13.32 10.74 7.13
N ILE A 166 12.83 10.25 6.00
CA ILE A 166 13.55 9.25 5.20
C ILE A 166 14.65 9.87 4.31
N GLY A 167 14.83 11.19 4.36
CA GLY A 167 15.87 11.89 3.61
C GLY A 167 15.56 11.99 2.12
N GLU A 168 16.59 12.18 1.30
CA GLU A 168 16.46 12.13 -0.16
C GLU A 168 16.41 10.67 -0.62
N ILE A 169 15.44 10.34 -1.45
CA ILE A 169 15.24 9.00 -2.02
C ILE A 169 15.22 9.06 -3.55
N ASP A 170 15.76 8.01 -4.18
CA ASP A 170 15.75 7.89 -5.64
C ASP A 170 14.35 7.45 -6.12
N LEU A 171 13.60 8.40 -6.65
CA LEU A 171 12.27 8.17 -7.22
C LEU A 171 12.32 7.73 -8.70
N GLY A 172 13.51 7.47 -9.27
CA GLY A 172 13.66 7.03 -10.64
C GLY A 172 12.90 5.73 -10.91
N GLY A 173 11.85 5.82 -11.73
CA GLY A 173 10.96 4.70 -12.05
C GLY A 173 9.84 4.45 -11.03
N ILE A 174 9.70 5.29 -10.01
CA ILE A 174 8.56 5.27 -9.08
C ILE A 174 7.46 6.17 -9.65
N HIS A 175 6.21 5.73 -9.55
CA HIS A 175 5.06 6.39 -10.18
C HIS A 175 4.10 7.00 -9.17
N TRP A 176 4.17 6.57 -7.90
CA TRP A 176 3.25 7.01 -6.87
C TRP A 176 3.87 6.89 -5.47
N VAL A 177 3.68 7.90 -4.64
CA VAL A 177 4.10 7.89 -3.23
C VAL A 177 2.91 8.21 -2.34
N ILE A 178 2.57 7.27 -1.47
CA ILE A 178 1.57 7.42 -0.42
C ILE A 178 2.28 7.76 0.89
N THR A 179 1.90 8.85 1.54
CA THR A 179 2.47 9.26 2.83
C THR A 179 1.42 9.29 3.92
N GLY A 180 1.75 8.79 5.12
CA GLY A 180 0.84 8.85 6.25
C GLY A 180 1.42 8.43 7.60
N GLY A 181 0.81 8.96 8.65
CA GLY A 181 1.21 8.69 10.03
C GLY A 181 0.61 7.42 10.61
N GLU A 182 1.21 6.94 11.70
CA GLU A 182 0.74 5.76 12.42
C GLU A 182 -0.63 6.00 13.07
N SER A 183 -1.49 4.98 13.06
CA SER A 183 -2.82 5.03 13.67
C SER A 183 -2.93 4.12 14.89
N GLY A 184 -3.97 4.34 15.69
CA GLY A 184 -4.29 3.52 16.85
C GLY A 184 -3.77 4.08 18.18
N PRO A 185 -4.03 3.36 19.29
CA PRO A 185 -3.81 3.86 20.64
C PRO A 185 -2.33 3.96 21.04
N LYS A 186 -1.41 3.47 20.22
CA LYS A 186 0.04 3.59 20.45
C LYS A 186 0.75 4.28 19.30
N ALA A 187 0.02 5.03 18.47
CA ALA A 187 0.56 5.74 17.33
C ALA A 187 1.79 6.59 17.72
N ARG A 188 2.85 6.45 16.95
CA ARG A 188 4.02 7.34 16.98
C ARG A 188 3.74 8.61 16.17
N ALA A 189 4.33 9.72 16.60
CA ALA A 189 4.14 11.01 15.95
C ALA A 189 4.89 11.06 14.61
N MET A 190 4.24 11.59 13.58
CA MET A 190 4.84 11.97 12.30
C MET A 190 4.92 13.48 12.26
N LYS A 191 6.07 14.03 11.88
CA LYS A 191 6.25 15.48 11.77
C LYS A 191 5.89 15.99 10.37
N ALA A 192 5.35 17.20 10.30
CA ALA A 192 5.00 17.85 9.03
C ALA A 192 6.21 18.04 8.10
N GLU A 193 7.39 18.35 8.66
CA GLU A 193 8.64 18.50 7.91
C GLU A 193 9.02 17.25 7.10
N TRP A 194 8.66 16.04 7.58
CA TRP A 194 8.95 14.78 6.89
C TRP A 194 8.04 14.60 5.68
N VAL A 195 6.76 14.99 5.82
CA VAL A 195 5.77 14.96 4.73
C VAL A 195 6.16 15.99 3.66
N GLU A 196 6.59 17.19 4.08
CA GLU A 196 7.07 18.25 3.18
C GLU A 196 8.25 17.78 2.35
N ASN A 197 9.22 17.10 2.97
CA ASN A 197 10.37 16.58 2.27
C ASN A 197 9.97 15.61 1.13
N ILE A 198 9.09 14.64 1.44
CA ILE A 198 8.61 13.67 0.45
C ILE A 198 7.80 14.37 -0.65
N HIS A 199 6.90 15.28 -0.29
CA HIS A 199 6.07 16.03 -1.23
C HIS A 199 6.92 16.84 -2.22
N ARG A 200 7.94 17.58 -1.73
CA ARG A 200 8.88 18.33 -2.57
C ARG A 200 9.62 17.41 -3.55
N GLN A 201 10.07 16.25 -3.10
CA GLN A 201 10.75 15.27 -3.96
C GLN A 201 9.81 14.72 -5.03
N CYS A 202 8.55 14.40 -4.69
CA CYS A 202 7.54 13.95 -5.66
C CYS A 202 7.27 15.01 -6.72
N LYS A 203 7.11 16.28 -6.32
CA LYS A 203 6.91 17.40 -7.24
C LYS A 203 8.10 17.61 -8.19
N ARG A 204 9.33 17.50 -7.67
CA ARG A 204 10.55 17.66 -8.48
C ARG A 204 10.74 16.52 -9.49
N SER A 205 10.29 15.32 -9.14
CA SER A 205 10.44 14.11 -9.97
C SER A 205 9.21 13.74 -10.79
N ASP A 206 8.16 14.59 -10.79
CA ASP A 206 6.88 14.35 -11.46
C ASP A 206 6.23 12.99 -11.09
N VAL A 207 6.21 12.71 -9.78
CA VAL A 207 5.63 11.49 -9.21
C VAL A 207 4.32 11.82 -8.50
N ALA A 208 3.27 11.03 -8.74
CA ALA A 208 1.98 11.25 -8.10
C ALA A 208 2.10 11.18 -6.57
N PHE A 209 1.57 12.18 -5.87
CA PHE A 209 1.64 12.28 -4.42
C PHE A 209 0.26 12.11 -3.77
N PHE A 210 0.16 11.14 -2.86
CA PHE A 210 -1.04 10.88 -2.08
C PHE A 210 -0.76 11.07 -0.59
N PHE A 211 -1.39 12.07 0.02
CA PHE A 211 -1.36 12.23 1.46
C PHE A 211 -2.55 11.53 2.09
N LYS A 212 -2.29 10.40 2.75
CA LYS A 212 -3.34 9.58 3.31
C LYS A 212 -3.88 10.15 4.61
N GLN A 213 -3.04 10.53 5.55
CA GLN A 213 -3.49 11.11 6.83
C GLN A 213 -2.33 11.42 7.77
N TRP A 214 -2.61 12.23 8.79
CA TRP A 214 -1.72 12.47 9.92
C TRP A 214 -1.64 11.31 10.93
N GLY A 215 -2.67 10.44 11.02
CA GLY A 215 -2.70 9.35 12.00
C GLY A 215 -3.15 9.81 13.40
N GLY A 216 -2.56 9.23 14.44
CA GLY A 216 -2.91 9.53 15.84
C GLY A 216 -2.40 10.88 16.36
N TRP A 217 -1.52 11.54 15.61
CA TRP A 217 -0.93 12.84 15.95
C TRP A 217 -1.23 13.81 14.81
N GLY A 218 -1.81 14.98 15.13
CA GLY A 218 -2.08 16.01 14.13
C GLY A 218 -0.82 16.75 13.70
N ALA A 219 -0.96 17.58 12.66
CA ALA A 219 0.11 18.46 12.17
C ALA A 219 0.65 19.41 13.28
N ASP A 220 -0.20 19.76 14.24
CA ASP A 220 0.12 20.57 15.43
C ASP A 220 0.83 19.79 16.55
N GLY A 221 1.19 18.53 16.32
CA GLY A 221 1.84 17.67 17.31
C GLY A 221 0.90 17.23 18.45
N ARG A 222 -0.42 17.42 18.34
CA ARG A 222 -1.37 17.00 19.37
C ARG A 222 -1.98 15.65 19.05
N ARG A 223 -2.10 14.81 20.08
CA ARG A 223 -2.66 13.46 19.97
C ARG A 223 -4.19 13.49 20.00
N ARG A 224 -4.82 12.94 18.96
CA ARG A 224 -6.28 12.81 18.81
C ARG A 224 -6.63 11.54 18.04
N ALA A 225 -7.91 11.16 18.03
CA ALA A 225 -8.36 10.07 17.16
C ALA A 225 -8.13 10.43 15.69
N LYS A 226 -7.69 9.46 14.86
CA LYS A 226 -7.42 9.62 13.41
C LYS A 226 -8.45 10.51 12.69
N LYS A 227 -9.74 10.27 12.96
CA LYS A 227 -10.85 10.98 12.32
C LYS A 227 -10.81 12.51 12.50
N HIS A 228 -10.23 12.99 13.60
CA HIS A 228 -10.15 14.43 13.90
C HIS A 228 -8.87 15.09 13.36
N ASN A 229 -7.80 14.32 13.14
CA ASN A 229 -6.57 14.86 12.57
C ASN A 229 -6.66 14.99 11.04
N GLY A 230 -7.53 14.22 10.40
CA GLY A 230 -7.89 14.40 9.00
C GLY A 230 -6.77 14.09 8.01
N ARG A 231 -6.99 14.56 6.77
CA ARG A 231 -6.15 14.28 5.60
C ARG A 231 -5.71 15.55 4.85
N ALA A 232 -5.88 16.72 5.46
CA ALA A 232 -5.46 17.97 4.85
C ALA A 232 -3.97 18.23 5.13
N PHE A 233 -3.23 18.59 4.09
CA PHE A 233 -1.83 19.01 4.14
C PHE A 233 -1.69 20.25 3.25
N HIS A 234 -1.09 21.33 3.77
CA HIS A 234 -1.15 22.67 3.13
C HIS A 234 -2.56 23.12 2.77
N GLY A 235 -3.51 22.92 3.68
CA GLY A 235 -4.89 23.37 3.51
C GLY A 235 -5.69 22.63 2.43
N ARG A 236 -5.12 21.59 1.78
CA ARG A 236 -5.81 20.83 0.73
C ARG A 236 -5.66 19.32 0.91
N ILE A 237 -6.47 18.57 0.17
CA ILE A 237 -6.36 17.11 0.07
C ILE A 237 -5.48 16.73 -1.12
N TRP A 238 -4.63 15.71 -0.93
CA TRP A 238 -3.74 15.19 -1.95
C TRP A 238 -4.10 13.73 -2.22
N ASP A 239 -4.86 13.50 -3.30
CA ASP A 239 -5.39 12.18 -3.68
C ASP A 239 -4.91 11.76 -5.08
N GLU A 240 -3.74 12.21 -5.51
CA GLU A 240 -3.20 11.85 -6.84
C GLU A 240 -3.00 10.35 -6.94
N MET A 241 -3.24 9.80 -8.14
CA MET A 241 -3.02 8.41 -8.48
C MET A 241 -2.25 8.34 -9.81
N PRO A 242 -1.46 7.28 -10.05
CA PRO A 242 -0.78 7.12 -11.33
C PRO A 242 -1.83 6.94 -12.44
N HIS A 243 -1.68 7.65 -13.56
CA HIS A 243 -2.58 7.51 -14.69
C HIS A 243 -2.32 6.17 -15.40
N TYR A 244 -3.34 5.31 -15.39
CA TYR A 244 -3.33 4.02 -16.09
C TYR A 244 -4.36 4.08 -17.23
N ALA A 245 -3.94 4.60 -18.39
CA ALA A 245 -4.75 4.56 -19.61
C ALA A 245 -4.23 3.41 -20.50
N GLY A 246 -4.99 2.32 -20.60
CA GLY A 246 -4.79 1.30 -21.63
C GLY A 246 -3.40 0.64 -21.68
N GLY A 247 -2.69 0.54 -20.54
CA GLY A 247 -1.39 -0.15 -20.46
C GLY A 247 -0.15 0.71 -20.68
N THR A 248 -0.27 2.04 -20.74
CA THR A 248 0.89 2.97 -20.70
C THR A 248 0.68 4.01 -19.61
N ILE A 249 1.74 4.26 -18.82
CA ILE A 249 1.75 5.35 -17.83
C ILE A 249 2.17 6.62 -18.55
N VAL A 250 1.32 7.64 -18.48
CA VAL A 250 1.66 9.01 -18.89
C VAL A 250 1.73 9.86 -17.63
N ALA A 251 2.74 10.72 -17.55
CA ALA A 251 2.89 11.71 -16.50
C ALA A 251 1.58 12.48 -16.24
N SER A 252 1.27 12.70 -14.97
CA SER A 252 0.09 13.44 -14.51
C SER A 252 0.24 14.93 -14.87
N SER A 253 -0.28 15.34 -16.03
CA SER A 253 -0.50 16.76 -16.27
C SER A 253 -1.63 17.26 -15.37
N THR A 254 -1.28 17.96 -14.30
CA THR A 254 -2.22 18.69 -13.45
C THR A 254 -3.00 19.69 -14.30
N LYS A 255 -4.33 19.72 -14.15
CA LYS A 255 -5.17 20.94 -14.23
C LYS A 255 -6.62 20.64 -13.87
N ARG A 256 -7.00 20.98 -12.65
CA ARG A 256 -8.26 21.68 -12.35
C ARG A 256 -7.98 22.66 -11.22
N GLU A 257 -7.48 23.82 -11.59
CA GLU A 257 -7.73 25.02 -10.79
C GLU A 257 -9.24 25.26 -10.86
N VAL A 258 -9.91 25.14 -9.70
CA VAL A 258 -11.23 25.73 -9.54
C VAL A 258 -10.99 27.21 -9.24
N THR A 259 -10.84 28.00 -10.30
CA THR A 259 -11.04 29.44 -10.22
C THR A 259 -12.54 29.69 -10.10
N GLY A 260 -13.02 29.86 -8.87
CA GLY A 260 -14.32 30.48 -8.63
C GLY A 260 -14.12 31.98 -8.42
N VAL A 261 -14.34 32.75 -9.49
CA VAL A 261 -14.59 34.19 -9.43
C VAL A 261 -16.09 34.37 -9.56
N ALA A 262 -16.72 34.88 -8.50
CA ALA A 262 -17.80 35.87 -8.43
C ALA A 262 -18.29 35.93 -6.97
#